data_AF-A0A377Z5X9-F1
#
_entry.id   AF-A0A377Z5X9-F1
#
_cell.length_a   1.000
_cell.length_b   1.000
_cell.length_c   1.000
_cell.angle_alpha   90.00
_cell.angle_beta   90.00
_cell.angle_gamma   90.00
#
_symmetry.space_group_name_H-M   'P 1'
#
loop_
_entity.id
_entity.type
_entity.pdbx_description
1 polymer ?
#
loop_
_entity_poly.entity_id
_entity_poly.type
_entity_poly.pdbx_seq_one_letter_code
_entity_poly.pdbx_strand_id
1 'polypeptide(L)' 'MLTPSGCRPRRRFNTQQLTWRAAHAGVLIEPGARHFLNAAPPDNYFRMGFHAINPDAIAQGVEVLRGQLEQMG' A
#
# COMPACT_ATOMS: atom_id res chain seq x y z
N MET A 1 5.24 -29.44 26.63
CA MET A 1 4.95 -29.95 25.28
C MET A 1 4.24 -28.82 24.52
N LEU A 2 4.98 -28.18 23.61
CA LEU A 2 4.58 -27.26 22.53
C LEU A 2 3.54 -26.15 22.85
N THR A 3 4.04 -24.95 23.16
CA THR A 3 3.33 -23.70 22.83
C THR A 3 3.15 -23.64 21.30
N PRO A 4 1.96 -23.30 20.78
CA PRO A 4 1.83 -23.07 19.35
C PRO A 4 2.65 -21.81 19.04
N SER A 5 3.77 -21.99 18.33
CA SER A 5 4.57 -20.90 17.79
C SER A 5 3.62 -19.87 17.18
N GLY A 6 3.57 -18.70 17.80
CA GLY A 6 2.64 -17.64 17.44
C GLY A 6 2.78 -17.33 15.96
N CYS A 7 1.73 -17.65 15.20
CA CYS A 7 1.53 -17.06 13.90
C CYS A 7 1.36 -15.56 14.17
N ARG A 8 2.43 -14.76 14.03
CA ARG A 8 2.29 -13.30 14.05
C ARG A 8 1.28 -12.97 12.96
N PRO A 9 0.18 -12.26 13.26
CA PRO A 9 -0.72 -11.80 12.22
C PRO A 9 0.11 -11.04 11.18
N ARG A 10 -0.04 -11.39 9.89
CA ARG A 10 0.60 -10.65 8.81
C ARG A 10 0.22 -9.19 9.00
N ARG A 11 1.21 -8.32 9.26
CA ARG A 11 0.97 -6.88 9.44
C ARG A 11 0.20 -6.38 8.23
N ARG A 12 -1.05 -5.98 8.47
CA ARG A 12 -1.86 -5.29 7.46
C ARG A 12 -1.42 -3.84 7.51
N PHE A 13 -0.93 -3.32 6.39
CA PHE A 13 -0.61 -1.91 6.26
C PHE A 13 -1.89 -1.16 5.93
N ASN A 14 -2.07 -0.01 6.58
CA ASN A 14 -3.18 0.88 6.30
C ASN A 14 -2.85 1.74 5.05
N THR A 15 -3.66 1.64 4.00
CA THR A 15 -3.37 2.32 2.73
C THR A 15 -3.59 3.81 2.77
N GLN A 16 -4.32 4.35 3.74
CA GLN A 16 -4.37 5.81 3.95
C GLN A 16 -3.02 6.35 4.41
N GLN A 17 -2.39 5.67 5.38
CA GLN A 17 -1.05 6.02 5.83
C GLN A 17 -0.01 5.88 4.71
N LEU A 18 -0.09 4.81 3.92
CA LEU A 18 0.78 4.63 2.76
C LEU A 18 0.60 5.74 1.72
N THR A 19 -0.66 6.13 1.45
CA THR A 19 -0.97 7.21 0.49
C THR A 19 -0.31 8.52 0.91
N TRP A 20 -0.41 8.86 2.21
CA TRP A 20 0.24 10.06 2.74
C TRP A 20 1.77 9.98 2.58
N ARG A 21 2.39 8.88 2.98
CA ARG A 21 3.85 8.69 2.89
C ARG A 21 4.35 8.72 1.44
N ALA A 22 3.69 7.98 0.55
CA ALA A 22 4.03 7.91 -0.86
C ALA A 22 3.93 9.28 -1.53
N ALA A 23 2.89 10.07 -1.23
CA ALA A 23 2.70 11.40 -1.80
C ALA A 23 3.87 12.34 -1.44
N HIS A 24 4.36 12.27 -0.20
CA HIS A 24 5.54 13.05 0.24
C HIS A 24 6.83 12.58 -0.45
N ALA A 25 6.88 11.33 -0.92
CA ALA A 25 7.98 10.78 -1.70
C ALA A 25 7.80 10.95 -3.23
N GLY A 26 6.77 11.68 -3.67
CA GLY A 26 6.51 11.94 -5.10
C GLY A 26 5.70 10.87 -5.82
N VAL A 27 5.08 9.92 -5.11
CA VAL A 27 4.25 8.85 -5.69
C VAL A 27 2.82 8.97 -5.22
N LEU A 28 1.87 9.07 -6.16
CA LEU A 28 0.44 9.10 -5.85
C LEU A 28 -0.19 7.72 -6.06
N ILE A 29 -0.96 7.27 -5.07
CA ILE A 29 -1.79 6.07 -5.13
C ILE A 29 -3.21 6.42 -4.65
N GLU A 30 -4.19 5.63 -5.05
CA GLU A 30 -5.58 5.84 -4.61
C GLU A 30 -6.00 4.77 -3.60
N PRO A 31 -6.41 5.15 -2.37
CA PRO A 31 -6.98 4.20 -1.41
C PRO A 31 -8.16 3.42 -1.99
N GLY A 32 -8.14 2.10 -1.79
CA GLY A 32 -9.07 1.17 -2.42
C GLY A 32 -10.47 1.15 -1.80
N ALA A 33 -10.63 1.60 -0.54
CA ALA A 33 -11.86 1.44 0.24
C ALA A 33 -13.12 1.92 -0.49
N ARG A 34 -13.04 3.02 -1.25
CA ARG A 34 -14.16 3.59 -2.03
C ARG A 34 -14.71 2.71 -3.16
N HIS A 35 -13.98 1.65 -3.53
CA HIS A 35 -14.35 0.73 -4.61
C HIS A 35 -15.05 -0.53 -4.11
N PHE A 36 -15.14 -0.72 -2.79
CA PHE A 36 -15.85 -1.84 -2.19
C PHE A 36 -17.25 -1.41 -1.78
N LEU A 37 -18.25 -2.27 -2.02
CA LEU A 37 -19.65 -2.02 -1.66
C LEU A 37 -19.99 -2.40 -0.21
N ASN A 38 -19.02 -2.92 0.56
CA ASN A 38 -19.23 -3.39 1.93
C ASN A 38 -19.21 -2.23 2.94
N ALA A 39 -19.99 -2.34 4.02
CA ALA A 39 -20.02 -1.35 5.11
C ALA A 39 -18.69 -1.23 5.88
N ALA A 40 -17.90 -2.31 5.91
CA ALA A 40 -16.54 -2.34 6.44
C ALA A 40 -15.57 -2.76 5.31
N PRO A 41 -15.15 -1.84 4.44
CA PRO A 41 -14.27 -2.16 3.32
C PRO A 41 -12.84 -2.45 3.80
N PRO A 42 -12.09 -3.31 3.10
CA PRO A 42 -10.67 -3.53 3.40
C PRO A 42 -9.86 -2.23 3.29
N ASP A 43 -8.99 -1.97 4.27
CA ASP A 43 -8.13 -0.78 4.34
C ASP A 43 -6.69 -1.04 3.83
N ASN A 44 -6.45 -2.20 3.24
CA ASN A 44 -5.15 -2.67 2.78
C ASN A 44 -5.06 -2.83 1.25
N TYR A 45 -6.02 -2.27 0.51
CA TYR A 45 -6.05 -2.24 -0.96
C TYR A 45 -5.89 -0.81 -1.47
N PHE A 46 -5.26 -0.66 -2.63
CA PHE A 46 -5.10 0.60 -3.35
C PHE A 46 -5.02 0.34 -4.85
N ARG A 47 -5.20 1.39 -5.65
CA ARG A 47 -5.10 1.34 -7.11
C ARG A 47 -3.90 2.15 -7.59
N MET A 48 -3.27 1.67 -8.66
CA MET A 48 -2.25 2.39 -9.42
C MET A 48 -2.75 2.65 -10.83
N GLY A 49 -2.58 3.89 -11.31
CA GLY A 49 -2.87 4.27 -12.69
C GLY A 49 -1.58 4.69 -13.39
N PHE A 50 -1.27 4.05 -14.52
CA PHE A 50 -0.04 4.32 -15.28
C PHE A 50 -0.27 5.19 -16.52
N HIS A 51 -1.52 5.42 -16.90
CA HIS A 51 -1.92 6.10 -18.15
C HIS A 51 -1.33 7.50 -18.33
N ALA A 52 -1.01 8.22 -17.25
CA ALA A 52 -0.49 9.59 -17.27
C ALA A 52 1.00 9.67 -16.87
N ILE A 53 1.70 8.54 -16.75
CA ILE A 53 3.09 8.47 -16.29
C ILE A 53 3.96 8.14 -17.50
N ASN A 54 5.08 8.85 -17.67
CA ASN A 54 6.11 8.45 -18.64
C ASN A 54 6.56 7.00 -18.31
N PRO A 55 6.52 6.05 -19.27
CA PRO A 55 6.92 4.66 -19.03
C PRO A 55 8.25 4.48 -18.29
N ASP A 56 9.23 5.33 -18.60
CA ASP A 56 10.57 5.28 -17.98
C ASP A 56 10.56 5.62 -16.49
N ALA A 57 9.56 6.37 -16.02
CA ALA A 57 9.39 6.75 -14.61
C ALA A 57 8.61 5.71 -13.79
N ILE A 58 7.94 4.74 -14.43
CA ILE A 58 7.09 3.76 -13.73
C ILE A 58 7.90 2.91 -12.76
N ALA A 59 9.03 2.36 -13.22
CA ALA A 59 9.88 1.50 -12.40
C ALA A 59 10.39 2.23 -11.15
N GLN A 60 10.85 3.48 -11.32
CA GLN A 60 11.29 4.33 -10.21
C GLN A 60 10.15 4.59 -9.21
N GLY A 61 8.95 4.90 -9.70
CA GLY A 61 7.79 5.15 -8.82
C GLY A 61 7.39 3.92 -8.00
N VAL A 62 7.42 2.73 -8.60
CA VAL A 62 7.16 1.46 -7.89
C VAL A 62 8.21 1.20 -6.82
N GLU A 63 9.48 1.50 -7.10
CA GLU A 63 10.57 1.32 -6.15
C GLU A 63 10.48 2.27 -4.95
N VAL A 64 10.12 3.54 -5.19
CA VAL A 64 9.83 4.49 -4.11
C VAL A 64 8.67 4.00 -3.25
N LEU A 65 7.60 3.50 -3.87
CA LEU A 65 6.44 2.95 -3.14
C LEU A 65 6.82 1.74 -2.27
N ARG A 66 7.65 0.83 -2.81
CA ARG A 66 8.22 -0.31 -2.05
C ARG A 66 8.98 0.18 -0.82
N GLY A 67 9.85 1.18 -0.97
CA GLY A 67 10.60 1.76 0.15
C GLY A 67 9.69 2.34 1.25
N GLN A 68 8.57 2.98 0.88
CA GLN A 68 7.60 3.48 1.87
C GLN A 68 6.86 2.35 2.62
N LEU A 69 6.53 1.26 1.91
CA LEU A 69 5.92 0.07 2.50
C LEU A 69 6.84 -0.60 3.52
N GLU A 70 8.13 -0.73 3.22
CA GLU A 70 9.11 -1.35 4.12
C GLU A 70 9.29 -0.56 5.43
N GLN A 71 9.22 0.77 5.36
CA GLN A 71 9.26 1.63 6.54
C GLN A 71 8.00 1.57 7.42
N MET A 72 6.95 0.86 6.98
CA MET A 72 5.74 0.59 7.78
C MET A 72 5.78 -0.81 8.43
N GLY A 73 6.78 -1.63 8.08
CA GLY A 73 7.02 -3.00 8.55
C GLY A 73 7.50 -3.07 9.99
#